data_AF-A0A7S4K7Y9-F1
#
_entry.id   AF-A0A7S4K7Y9-F1
#
_cell.length_a   1.000
_cell.length_b   1.000
_cell.length_c   1.000
_cell.angle_alpha   90.00
_cell.angle_beta   90.00
_cell.angle_gamma   90.00
#
_symmetry.space_group_name_H-M   'P 1'
#
loop_
_entity.id
_entity.type
_entity.pdbx_description
1 polymer ?
#
loop_
_entity_poly.entity_id
_entity_poly.type
_entity_poly.pdbx_seq_one_letter_code
_entity_poly.pdbx_strand_id
1 'polypeptide(L)'
;MKYETRPERISKYREDAQELLAAKPMKYEKVKSEMSRLQTWLRKHQDESVADGSKQELLSTIQSYYKAAVSEPEQLRDAAFALVDDLLKLPEGKLVTGKAKKSCLKWLETLTEGGGSESKAVETSRSSKWQVIEVQDDKVTIMDEDTGDTREGISVKDKELLLQITEAFETGDVTYVMVSPSGELE
;
A
#
# COMPACT_ATOMS: atom_id res chain seq x y z
N MET A 1 -5.87 30.02 21.17
CA MET A 1 -4.85 29.05 20.76
C MET A 1 -5.58 27.86 20.14
N LYS A 2 -5.52 27.69 18.82
CA LYS A 2 -6.19 26.56 18.15
C LYS A 2 -5.31 25.32 18.40
N TYR A 3 -5.82 24.35 19.14
CA TYR A 3 -5.21 23.03 19.17
C TYR A 3 -5.51 22.41 17.81
N GLU A 4 -4.50 22.36 16.92
CA GLU A 4 -4.61 21.60 15.66
C GLU A 4 -5.06 20.18 16.00
N THR A 5 -6.17 19.75 15.41
CA THR A 5 -6.68 18.40 15.66
C THR A 5 -5.73 17.38 15.02
N ARG A 6 -5.64 16.20 15.64
CA ARG A 6 -4.81 15.07 15.17
C ARG A 6 -4.92 14.76 13.67
N PRO A 7 -6.13 14.72 13.05
CA PRO A 7 -6.27 14.53 11.61
C PRO A 7 -5.68 15.69 10.79
N GLU A 8 -5.84 16.95 11.23
CA GLU A 8 -5.22 18.10 10.55
C GLU A 8 -3.69 17.99 10.52
N ARG A 9 -3.08 17.39 11.56
CA ARG A 9 -1.64 17.16 11.58
C ARG A 9 -1.19 16.08 10.60
N ILE A 10 -1.98 15.03 10.42
CA ILE A 10 -1.72 13.96 9.44
C ILE A 10 -1.86 14.51 8.01
N SER A 11 -2.91 15.29 7.74
CA SER A 11 -3.09 15.95 6.45
C SER A 11 -1.93 16.90 6.15
N LYS A 12 -1.45 17.64 7.15
CA LYS A 12 -0.27 18.49 7.02
C LYS A 12 0.99 17.70 6.66
N TYR A 13 1.26 16.58 7.32
CA TYR A 13 2.40 15.72 6.95
C TYR A 13 2.29 15.22 5.51
N ARG A 14 1.09 14.92 5.02
CA ARG A 14 0.86 14.53 3.63
C ARG A 14 1.16 15.69 2.67
N GLU A 15 0.67 16.89 2.96
CA GLU A 15 0.92 18.09 2.15
C GLU A 15 2.42 18.43 2.10
N ASP A 16 3.09 18.49 3.25
CA ASP A 16 4.54 18.71 3.35
C ASP A 16 5.32 17.61 2.60
N ALA A 17 4.92 16.34 2.72
CA ALA A 17 5.52 15.25 1.96
C ALA A 17 5.36 15.46 0.45
N GLN A 18 4.18 15.82 -0.04
CA GLN A 18 3.95 16.08 -1.45
C GLN A 18 4.78 17.26 -1.96
N GLU A 19 4.85 18.35 -1.21
CA GLU A 19 5.64 19.52 -1.58
C GLU A 19 7.14 19.19 -1.62
N LEU A 20 7.66 18.52 -0.58
CA LEU A 20 9.07 18.16 -0.48
C LEU A 20 9.49 17.14 -1.54
N LEU A 21 8.62 16.18 -1.87
CA LEU A 21 8.89 15.16 -2.87
C LEU A 21 8.73 15.67 -4.31
N ALA A 22 7.86 16.66 -4.54
CA ALA A 22 7.68 17.29 -5.85
C ALA A 22 8.73 18.38 -6.16
N ALA A 23 9.41 18.92 -5.14
CA ALA A 23 10.43 19.94 -5.31
C ALA A 23 11.60 19.44 -6.19
N LYS A 24 11.99 20.25 -7.19
CA LYS A 24 13.16 19.99 -8.04
C LYS A 24 14.17 21.16 -7.91
N PRO A 25 15.40 20.94 -7.43
CA PRO A 25 15.95 19.67 -6.95
C PRO A 25 15.35 19.24 -5.58
N MET A 26 15.21 17.93 -5.37
CA MET A 26 14.69 17.38 -4.12
C MET A 26 15.65 17.70 -2.97
N LYS A 27 15.12 18.25 -1.88
CA LYS A 27 15.92 18.62 -0.70
C LYS A 27 15.95 17.44 0.27
N TYR A 28 16.80 16.45 0.01
CA TYR A 28 16.89 15.21 0.78
C TYR A 28 17.02 15.43 2.30
N GLU A 29 17.80 16.42 2.73
CA GLU A 29 17.94 16.81 4.15
C GLU A 29 16.60 17.22 4.79
N LYS A 30 15.76 17.94 4.05
CA LYS A 30 14.41 18.31 4.51
C LYS A 30 13.49 17.11 4.56
N VAL A 31 13.57 16.22 3.57
CA VAL A 31 12.79 14.98 3.53
C VAL A 31 13.14 14.10 4.74
N LYS A 32 14.43 13.89 5.03
CA LYS A 32 14.91 13.17 6.23
C LYS A 32 14.41 13.81 7.52
N SER A 33 14.49 15.14 7.61
CA SER A 33 14.02 15.89 8.77
C SER A 33 12.51 15.69 8.99
N GLU A 34 11.73 15.66 7.91
CA GLU A 34 10.29 15.41 8.00
C GLU A 34 9.97 13.96 8.40
N MET A 35 10.67 12.97 7.84
CA MET A 35 10.57 11.58 8.26
C MET A 35 10.86 11.43 9.77
N SER A 36 11.90 12.10 10.29
CA SER A 36 12.26 12.07 11.71
C SER A 36 11.22 12.75 12.61
N ARG A 37 10.62 13.85 12.14
CA ARG A 37 9.49 14.50 12.84
C ARG A 37 8.27 13.59 12.87
N LEU A 38 7.97 12.91 11.76
CA LEU A 38 6.89 11.94 11.69
C LEU A 38 7.13 10.77 12.65
N GLN A 39 8.34 10.21 12.70
CA GLN A 39 8.70 9.17 13.70
C GLN A 39 8.45 9.64 15.13
N THR A 40 8.90 10.85 15.47
CA THR A 40 8.71 11.42 16.81
C THR A 40 7.24 11.59 17.14
N TRP A 41 6.45 12.04 16.17
CA TRP A 41 5.00 12.17 16.31
C TRP A 41 4.35 10.79 16.52
N LEU A 42 4.67 9.80 15.67
CA LEU A 42 4.17 8.43 15.79
C LEU A 42 4.42 7.84 17.19
N ARG A 43 5.64 7.98 17.72
CA ARG A 43 5.99 7.51 19.06
C ARG A 43 5.23 8.23 20.17
N LYS A 44 5.04 9.54 20.05
CA LYS A 44 4.33 10.35 21.05
C LYS A 44 2.84 10.03 21.08
N HIS A 45 2.27 9.69 19.92
CA HIS A 45 0.84 9.46 19.74
C HIS A 45 0.49 7.97 19.58
N GLN A 46 1.42 7.05 19.88
CA GLN A 46 1.27 5.60 19.65
C GLN A 46 0.08 4.99 20.39
N ASP A 47 -0.30 5.56 21.53
CA ASP A 47 -1.40 5.10 22.35
C ASP A 47 -2.76 5.70 21.98
N GLU A 48 -2.80 6.54 20.96
CA GLU A 48 -4.01 7.24 20.53
C GLU A 48 -4.63 6.58 19.29
N SER A 49 -5.95 6.41 19.32
CA SER A 49 -6.69 5.96 18.15
C SER A 49 -7.09 7.14 17.30
N VAL A 50 -6.93 7.00 15.99
CA VAL A 50 -7.45 7.94 14.97
C VAL A 50 -8.49 7.24 14.10
N ALA A 51 -9.27 8.03 13.34
CA ALA A 51 -10.21 7.48 12.38
C ALA A 51 -9.48 6.69 11.27
N ASP A 52 -10.13 5.67 10.71
CA ASP A 52 -9.50 4.79 9.72
C ASP A 52 -8.99 5.56 8.49
N GLY A 53 -9.75 6.56 8.02
CA GLY A 53 -9.32 7.45 6.93
C GLY A 53 -7.98 8.14 7.23
N SER A 54 -7.78 8.63 8.45
CA SER A 54 -6.51 9.24 8.86
C SER A 54 -5.37 8.21 8.97
N LYS A 55 -5.66 6.95 9.31
CA LYS A 55 -4.66 5.86 9.29
C LYS A 55 -4.21 5.57 7.85
N GLN A 56 -5.15 5.57 6.91
CA GLN A 56 -4.85 5.37 5.48
C GLN A 56 -4.04 6.53 4.91
N GLU A 57 -4.36 7.77 5.27
CA GLU A 57 -3.57 8.95 4.87
C GLU A 57 -2.14 8.91 5.42
N LEU A 58 -1.98 8.55 6.70
CA LEU A 58 -0.68 8.38 7.33
C LEU A 58 0.14 7.31 6.62
N LEU A 59 -0.47 6.16 6.33
CA LEU A 59 0.17 5.07 5.60
C LEU A 59 0.58 5.50 4.17
N SER A 60 -0.29 6.21 3.46
CA SER A 60 -0.03 6.72 2.11
C SER A 60 1.14 7.72 2.09
N THR A 61 1.24 8.53 3.14
CA THR A 61 2.36 9.47 3.34
C THR A 61 3.68 8.71 3.52
N ILE A 62 3.70 7.71 4.40
CA ILE A 62 4.88 6.86 4.63
C ILE A 62 5.24 6.06 3.37
N GLN A 63 4.25 5.56 2.64
CA GLN A 63 4.46 4.87 1.37
C GLN A 63 5.13 5.78 0.34
N SER A 64 4.80 7.08 0.32
CA SER A 64 5.42 8.05 -0.58
C SER A 64 6.90 8.25 -0.26
N TYR A 65 7.24 8.31 1.03
CA TYR A 65 8.63 8.34 1.49
C TYR A 65 9.40 7.05 1.17
N TYR A 66 8.78 5.89 1.36
CA TYR A 66 9.34 4.61 0.93
C TYR A 66 9.64 4.59 -0.56
N LYS A 67 8.69 4.99 -1.42
CA LYS A 67 8.91 5.05 -2.87
C LYS A 67 10.05 5.98 -3.24
N ALA A 68 10.14 7.13 -2.59
CA ALA A 68 11.26 8.05 -2.79
C ALA A 68 12.60 7.43 -2.36
N ALA A 69 12.62 6.64 -1.29
CA ALA A 69 13.81 5.92 -0.83
C ALA A 69 14.18 4.72 -1.71
N VAL A 70 13.23 4.11 -2.40
CA VAL A 70 13.53 3.11 -3.43
C VAL A 70 14.15 3.77 -4.66
N SER A 71 13.68 4.95 -5.07
CA SER A 71 14.26 5.69 -6.19
C SER A 71 15.65 6.25 -5.85
N GLU A 72 15.84 6.74 -4.62
CA GLU A 72 17.05 7.42 -4.18
C GLU A 72 17.63 6.76 -2.91
N PRO A 73 18.07 5.49 -2.99
CA PRO A 73 18.44 4.69 -1.82
C PRO A 73 19.66 5.24 -1.09
N GLU A 74 20.67 5.74 -1.81
CA GLU A 74 21.87 6.32 -1.19
C GLU A 74 21.56 7.52 -0.28
N GLN A 75 20.47 8.23 -0.56
CA GLN A 75 20.08 9.42 0.18
C GLN A 75 19.03 9.11 1.25
N LEU A 76 18.03 8.29 0.97
CA LEU A 76 16.82 8.21 1.80
C LEU A 76 16.57 6.83 2.45
N ARG A 77 17.32 5.79 2.09
CA ARG A 77 17.10 4.41 2.55
C ARG A 77 17.07 4.29 4.07
N ASP A 78 18.11 4.75 4.77
CA ASP A 78 18.18 4.64 6.23
C ASP A 78 17.03 5.36 6.95
N ALA A 79 16.66 6.54 6.46
CA ALA A 79 15.59 7.33 7.04
C ALA A 79 14.22 6.69 6.82
N ALA A 80 13.96 6.16 5.62
CA ALA A 80 12.73 5.43 5.32
C ALA A 80 12.66 4.10 6.06
N PHE A 81 13.77 3.36 6.16
CA PHE A 81 13.86 2.12 6.92
C PHE A 81 13.51 2.35 8.39
N ALA A 82 14.14 3.35 9.02
CA ALA A 82 13.85 3.68 10.42
C ALA A 82 12.38 4.11 10.62
N LEU A 83 11.80 4.86 9.69
CA LEU A 83 10.40 5.27 9.75
C LEU A 83 9.44 4.08 9.66
N VAL A 84 9.70 3.14 8.75
CA VAL A 84 8.87 1.93 8.57
C VAL A 84 9.05 0.97 9.76
N ASP A 85 10.26 0.83 10.30
CA ASP A 85 10.55 0.05 11.51
C ASP A 85 9.84 0.62 12.75
N ASP A 86 9.88 1.94 12.97
CA ASP A 86 9.10 2.58 14.06
C ASP A 86 7.60 2.30 13.90
N LEU A 87 7.06 2.29 12.66
CA LEU A 87 5.64 1.99 12.43
C LEU A 87 5.25 0.56 12.85
N LEU A 88 6.12 -0.42 12.61
CA LEU A 88 5.86 -1.81 13.00
C LEU A 88 5.81 -2.01 14.51
N LYS A 89 6.58 -1.19 15.24
CA LYS A 89 6.62 -1.19 16.72
C LYS A 89 5.38 -0.59 17.36
N LEU A 90 4.56 0.17 16.61
CA LEU A 90 3.33 0.75 17.13
C LEU A 90 2.27 -0.31 17.42
N PRO A 91 1.42 -0.16 18.45
CA PRO A 91 0.33 -1.08 18.71
C PRO A 91 -0.71 -1.08 17.59
N GLU A 92 -1.18 -2.27 17.20
CA GLU A 92 -2.19 -2.44 16.16
C GLU A 92 -3.55 -1.89 16.61
N GLY A 93 -4.32 -1.35 15.65
CA GLY A 93 -5.67 -0.86 15.86
C GLY A 93 -5.74 0.61 16.26
N LYS A 94 -4.65 1.21 16.74
CA LYS A 94 -4.59 2.63 17.14
C LYS A 94 -4.24 3.57 15.98
N LEU A 95 -2.95 3.70 15.67
CA LEU A 95 -2.45 4.50 14.54
C LEU A 95 -2.27 3.69 13.25
N VAL A 96 -2.04 2.39 13.38
CA VAL A 96 -1.72 1.49 12.27
C VAL A 96 -2.64 0.27 12.29
N THR A 97 -3.06 -0.19 11.12
CA THR A 97 -3.85 -1.42 10.97
C THR A 97 -2.92 -2.61 10.74
N GLY A 98 -3.34 -3.83 11.09
CA GLY A 98 -2.50 -5.01 10.84
C GLY A 98 -2.17 -5.21 9.36
N LYS A 99 -3.08 -4.81 8.47
CA LYS A 99 -2.86 -4.76 7.01
C LYS A 99 -1.73 -3.81 6.61
N ALA A 100 -1.65 -2.66 7.27
CA ALA A 100 -0.56 -1.70 7.08
C ALA A 100 0.78 -2.28 7.55
N LYS A 101 0.81 -3.02 8.67
CA LYS A 101 2.02 -3.69 9.15
C LYS A 101 2.55 -4.75 8.20
N LYS A 102 1.68 -5.59 7.62
CA LYS A 102 2.08 -6.55 6.57
C LYS A 102 2.73 -5.84 5.38
N SER A 103 2.19 -4.69 4.97
CA SER A 103 2.77 -3.87 3.89
C SER A 103 4.14 -3.31 4.28
N CYS A 104 4.30 -2.88 5.53
CA CYS A 104 5.57 -2.36 6.05
C CYS A 104 6.66 -3.42 6.12
N LEU A 105 6.33 -4.68 6.44
CA LEU A 105 7.29 -5.79 6.39
C LEU A 105 7.86 -5.96 4.97
N LYS A 106 6.98 -6.00 3.95
CA LYS A 106 7.40 -6.07 2.53
C LYS A 106 8.28 -4.88 2.11
N TRP A 107 7.99 -3.68 2.62
CA TRP A 107 8.81 -2.49 2.36
C TRP A 107 10.19 -2.59 2.99
N LEU A 108 10.31 -3.11 4.22
CA LEU A 108 11.60 -3.33 4.87
C LEU A 108 12.43 -4.38 4.13
N GLU A 109 11.82 -5.47 3.66
CA GLU A 109 12.50 -6.48 2.83
C GLU A 109 13.09 -5.81 1.57
N THR A 110 12.27 -5.04 0.86
CA THR A 110 12.72 -4.30 -0.33
C THR A 110 13.84 -3.30 -0.01
N LEU A 111 13.73 -2.57 1.10
CA LEU A 111 14.76 -1.65 1.57
C LEU A 111 16.00 -2.37 2.12
N THR A 112 15.97 -3.67 2.41
CA THR A 112 17.11 -4.44 2.94
C THR A 112 17.84 -5.17 1.81
N GLU A 113 17.10 -5.75 0.88
CA GLU A 113 17.62 -6.48 -0.28
C GLU A 113 18.21 -5.56 -1.36
N GLY A 114 17.86 -4.27 -1.36
CA GLY A 114 18.33 -3.24 -2.29
C GLY A 114 19.79 -2.78 -2.13
N GLY A 115 20.73 -3.69 -1.86
CA GLY A 115 22.18 -3.48 -2.03
C GLY A 115 22.72 -3.98 -3.38
N GLY A 116 21.93 -4.69 -4.18
CA GLY A 116 22.44 -5.19 -5.46
C GLY A 116 21.43 -6.03 -6.21
N SER A 117 20.57 -5.38 -6.98
CA SER A 117 20.15 -5.82 -8.32
C SER A 117 19.02 -4.92 -8.78
N GLU A 118 19.21 -4.37 -9.98
CA GLU A 118 18.22 -3.72 -10.82
C GLU A 118 16.76 -3.99 -10.44
N SER A 119 16.04 -2.90 -10.17
CA SER A 119 14.69 -2.78 -10.69
C SER A 119 14.46 -1.33 -11.07
N LYS A 120 14.73 -1.06 -12.36
CA LYS A 120 14.20 0.08 -13.10
C LYS A 120 12.74 0.33 -12.74
N ALA A 121 12.35 1.60 -12.79
CA ALA A 121 10.97 2.05 -12.86
C ALA A 121 10.09 1.07 -13.64
N VAL A 122 9.10 0.51 -12.95
CA VAL A 122 8.11 -0.37 -13.51
C VAL A 122 6.76 -0.06 -12.83
N GLU A 123 6.05 0.91 -13.40
CA GLU A 123 4.63 0.69 -13.65
C GLU A 123 4.52 -0.57 -14.51
N THR A 124 4.26 -1.72 -13.92
CA THR A 124 3.83 -2.92 -14.66
C THR A 124 2.94 -3.70 -13.71
N SER A 125 1.69 -3.79 -14.12
CA SER A 125 0.81 -4.93 -13.94
C SER A 125 0.94 -5.60 -12.59
N ARG A 126 0.22 -5.04 -11.59
CA ARG A 126 -0.32 -5.91 -10.55
C ARG A 126 -1.27 -6.88 -11.23
N SER A 127 -0.78 -8.03 -11.64
CA SER A 127 -1.59 -9.24 -11.68
C SER A 127 -1.96 -9.57 -10.24
N SER A 128 -2.87 -8.77 -9.68
CA SER A 128 -3.53 -9.11 -8.44
C SER A 128 -4.27 -10.41 -8.71
N LYS A 129 -3.89 -11.46 -7.97
CA LYS A 129 -4.50 -12.78 -8.06
C LYS A 129 -5.80 -12.70 -7.26
N TRP A 130 -6.93 -12.68 -7.94
CA TRP A 130 -8.25 -12.63 -7.31
C TRP A 130 -8.86 -14.02 -7.29
N GLN A 131 -9.43 -14.41 -6.16
CA GLN A 131 -10.17 -15.65 -6.04
C GLN A 131 -11.59 -15.45 -6.59
N VAL A 132 -12.05 -16.34 -7.47
CA VAL A 132 -13.45 -16.33 -7.90
C VAL A 132 -14.30 -16.92 -6.78
N ILE A 133 -15.28 -16.16 -6.31
CA ILE A 133 -16.20 -16.58 -5.24
C ILE A 133 -17.63 -16.80 -5.75
N GLU A 134 -17.99 -16.22 -6.89
CA GLU A 134 -19.30 -16.43 -7.52
C GLU A 134 -19.20 -16.25 -9.04
N VAL A 135 -19.97 -17.05 -9.78
CA VAL A 135 -20.12 -16.96 -11.24
C VAL A 135 -21.62 -16.91 -11.54
N GLN A 136 -22.06 -15.86 -12.25
CA GLN A 136 -23.44 -15.70 -12.73
C GLN A 136 -23.42 -15.33 -14.21
N ASP A 137 -23.89 -16.25 -15.07
CA ASP A 137 -23.90 -16.11 -16.53
C ASP A 137 -22.53 -15.72 -17.11
N ASP A 138 -22.34 -14.45 -17.46
CA ASP A 138 -21.11 -13.88 -18.05
C ASP A 138 -20.35 -12.94 -17.09
N LYS A 139 -20.78 -12.90 -15.83
CA LYS A 139 -20.20 -12.07 -14.78
C LYS A 139 -19.62 -12.92 -13.65
N VAL A 140 -18.43 -12.54 -13.21
CA VAL A 140 -17.78 -13.15 -12.05
C VAL A 140 -17.63 -12.15 -10.93
N THR A 141 -17.83 -12.65 -9.72
CA THR A 141 -17.50 -11.97 -8.48
C THR A 141 -16.19 -12.54 -7.96
N ILE A 142 -15.25 -11.64 -7.75
CA ILE A 142 -13.89 -11.99 -7.35
C ILE A 142 -13.57 -11.33 -6.02
N MET A 143 -12.75 -11.98 -5.20
CA MET A 143 -12.31 -11.52 -3.90
C MET A 143 -10.79 -11.58 -3.84
N ASP A 144 -10.17 -10.48 -3.45
CA ASP A 144 -8.74 -10.48 -3.16
C ASP A 144 -8.50 -11.04 -1.75
N GLU A 145 -7.79 -12.17 -1.68
CA GLU A 145 -7.59 -12.94 -0.45
C GLU A 145 -6.75 -12.17 0.60
N ASP A 146 -5.86 -11.28 0.17
CA ASP A 146 -4.99 -10.51 1.05
C ASP A 146 -5.73 -9.31 1.66
N THR A 147 -6.63 -8.70 0.89
CA THR A 147 -7.32 -7.46 1.23
C THR A 147 -8.74 -7.63 1.72
N GLY A 148 -9.39 -8.75 1.38
CA GLY A 148 -10.82 -8.99 1.57
C GLY A 148 -11.73 -8.14 0.68
N ASP A 149 -11.15 -7.46 -0.33
CA ASP A 149 -11.88 -6.61 -1.26
C ASP A 149 -12.63 -7.48 -2.27
N THR A 150 -13.94 -7.28 -2.38
CA THR A 150 -14.80 -8.00 -3.34
C THR A 150 -15.14 -7.08 -4.51
N ARG A 151 -14.97 -7.60 -5.72
CA ARG A 151 -15.41 -6.93 -6.95
C ARG A 151 -16.45 -7.77 -7.65
N GLU A 152 -17.65 -7.21 -7.77
CA GLU A 152 -18.79 -7.83 -8.41
C GLU A 152 -18.92 -7.34 -9.86
N GLY A 153 -19.45 -8.20 -10.74
CA GLY A 153 -19.84 -7.80 -12.09
C GLY A 153 -18.70 -7.68 -13.10
N ILE A 154 -17.57 -8.35 -12.88
CA ILE A 154 -16.49 -8.41 -13.87
C ILE A 154 -16.94 -9.27 -15.05
N SER A 155 -17.03 -8.68 -16.23
CA SER A 155 -17.48 -9.40 -17.44
C SER A 155 -16.33 -10.15 -18.10
N VAL A 156 -16.47 -11.46 -18.28
CA VAL A 156 -15.48 -12.29 -18.98
C VAL A 156 -15.81 -12.28 -20.47
N LYS A 157 -14.97 -11.66 -21.30
CA LYS A 157 -15.16 -11.67 -22.76
C LYS A 157 -14.73 -13.00 -23.39
N ASP A 158 -13.83 -13.70 -22.72
CA ASP A 158 -13.22 -14.91 -23.23
C ASP A 158 -14.03 -16.14 -22.81
N LYS A 159 -14.62 -16.82 -23.79
CA LYS A 159 -15.55 -17.93 -23.55
C LYS A 159 -14.85 -19.19 -23.05
N GLU A 160 -13.57 -19.37 -23.39
CA GLU A 160 -12.79 -20.52 -22.93
C GLU A 160 -12.41 -20.37 -21.45
N LEU A 161 -12.01 -19.16 -21.03
CA LEU A 161 -11.76 -18.84 -19.62
C LEU A 161 -13.04 -18.94 -18.78
N LEU A 162 -14.18 -18.42 -19.28
CA LEU A 162 -15.47 -18.56 -18.59
C LEU A 162 -15.83 -20.03 -18.34
N LEU A 163 -15.60 -20.90 -19.34
CA LEU A 163 -15.88 -22.33 -19.23
C LEU A 163 -14.99 -22.99 -18.17
N GLN A 164 -13.69 -22.68 -18.16
CA GLN A 164 -12.75 -23.20 -17.16
C GLN A 164 -13.08 -22.74 -15.74
N ILE A 165 -13.44 -21.46 -15.58
CA ILE A 165 -13.82 -20.90 -14.27
C ILE A 165 -15.12 -21.54 -13.78
N THR A 166 -16.11 -21.73 -14.66
CA THR A 166 -17.39 -22.36 -14.32
C THR A 166 -17.19 -23.83 -13.95
N GLU A 167 -16.42 -24.59 -14.74
CA GLU A 167 -16.13 -26.00 -14.45
C GLU A 167 -15.38 -26.16 -13.13
N ALA A 168 -14.38 -25.34 -12.87
CA ALA A 168 -13.62 -25.36 -11.63
C ALA A 168 -14.50 -24.96 -10.42
N PHE A 169 -15.40 -24.00 -10.58
CA PHE A 169 -16.37 -23.62 -9.55
C PHE A 169 -17.39 -24.73 -9.26
N GLU A 170 -17.93 -25.39 -10.28
CA GLU A 170 -18.85 -26.53 -10.12
C GLU A 170 -18.17 -27.75 -9.47
N THR A 171 -16.86 -27.92 -9.71
CA THR A 171 -16.05 -28.97 -9.09
C THR A 171 -15.69 -28.65 -7.62
N GLY A 172 -15.97 -27.43 -7.16
CA GLY A 172 -15.63 -26.95 -5.82
C GLY A 172 -14.16 -26.58 -5.65
N ASP A 173 -13.43 -26.37 -6.74
CA ASP A 173 -12.01 -26.03 -6.74
C ASP A 173 -11.82 -24.50 -6.67
N VAL A 174 -10.77 -24.07 -5.96
CA VAL A 174 -10.53 -22.64 -5.72
C VAL A 174 -9.84 -22.05 -6.94
N THR A 175 -10.62 -21.34 -7.75
CA THR A 175 -10.13 -20.74 -9.00
C THR A 175 -9.61 -19.33 -8.75
N TYR A 176 -8.42 -19.05 -9.29
CA TYR A 176 -7.79 -17.75 -9.20
C TYR A 176 -7.64 -17.13 -10.59
N VAL A 177 -8.00 -15.86 -10.73
CA VAL A 177 -7.97 -15.11 -11.99
C VAL A 177 -7.13 -13.85 -11.84
N MET A 178 -6.48 -13.44 -12.93
CA MET A 178 -5.72 -12.19 -12.99
C MET A 178 -6.59 -11.12 -13.65
N VAL A 179 -6.75 -9.99 -12.96
CA VAL A 179 -7.49 -8.84 -13.52
C VAL A 179 -6.49 -7.78 -13.93
N SER A 180 -6.52 -7.42 -15.20
CA SER A 180 -5.75 -6.32 -15.76
C SER A 180 -6.29 -4.97 -15.25
N PRO A 181 -5.46 -3.92 -15.15
CA PRO A 181 -5.87 -2.60 -14.61
C PRO A 181 -7.01 -1.92 -15.38
N SER A 182 -7.32 -2.41 -16.58
CA SER A 182 -8.46 -2.01 -17.41
C SER A 182 -9.81 -2.61 -16.98
N GLY A 183 -9.84 -3.50 -15.97
CA GLY A 183 -11.04 -4.21 -15.55
C GLY A 183 -11.38 -5.44 -16.39
N GLU A 184 -10.41 -5.95 -17.14
CA GLU A 184 -10.53 -7.13 -18.00
C GLU A 184 -9.81 -8.32 -17.36
N LEU A 185 -10.37 -9.52 -17.52
CA LEU A 185 -9.78 -10.78 -17.05
C LEU A 185 -8.84 -11.33 -18.13
N GLU A 186 -7.64 -11.71 -17.70
CA GLU A 186 -6.62 -12.42 -18.50
C GLU A 186 -6.35 -13.81 -17.94
#